data_AF-A0A2M7WZG7-F1
#
_entry.id   AF-A0A2M7WZG7-F1
#
_cell.length_a   1.000
_cell.length_b   1.000
_cell.length_c   1.000
_cell.angle_alpha   90.00
_cell.angle_beta   90.00
_cell.angle_gamma   90.00
#
_symmetry.space_group_name_H-M   'P 1'
#
loop_
_entity.id
_entity.type
_entity.pdbx_description
1 polymer ?
#
loop_
_entity_poly.entity_id
_entity_poly.type
_entity_poly.pdbx_seq_one_letter_code
_entity_poly.pdbx_strand_id
1 'polypeptide(L)' 'MTHEIRAQFPFLEGKSPLIYLDNAATTQKPRVVIDEISSFYSQGYGNISRGSHQFTRKTT' A
#
# COMPACT_ATOMS: atom_id res chain seq x y z
N MET A 1 -6.98 8.81 18.50
CA MET A 1 -5.95 9.56 17.73
C MET A 1 -4.69 8.74 17.46
N THR A 2 -3.69 8.64 18.35
CA THR A 2 -2.38 7.99 18.01
C THR A 2 -2.45 6.48 17.80
N HIS A 3 -3.24 5.76 18.60
CA HIS A 3 -3.43 4.31 18.44
C HIS A 3 -4.13 3.94 17.12
N GLU A 4 -5.05 4.77 16.64
CA GLU A 4 -5.79 4.55 15.40
C GLU A 4 -4.88 4.67 14.17
N ILE A 5 -3.95 5.63 14.19
CA ILE A 5 -2.95 5.78 13.11
C ILE A 5 -1.99 4.60 13.13
N ARG A 6 -1.50 4.17 14.30
CA ARG A 6 -0.56 3.04 14.40
C ARG A 6 -1.17 1.72 13.88
N ALA A 7 -2.46 1.48 14.11
CA ALA A 7 -3.18 0.31 13.60
C ALA A 7 -3.27 0.27 12.07
N GLN A 8 -3.08 1.39 11.37
CA GLN A 8 -3.05 1.39 9.91
C GLN A 8 -1.78 0.78 9.33
N PHE A 9 -0.74 0.55 10.14
CA PHE A 9 0.56 0.02 9.70
C PHE A 9 0.72 -1.42 10.20
N PRO A 10 0.42 -2.46 9.39
CA PRO A 10 0.42 -3.85 9.84
C PRO A 10 1.77 -4.32 10.39
N PHE A 11 2.87 -3.78 9.86
CA PHE A 11 4.22 -4.06 10.35
C PHE A 11 4.40 -3.72 11.85
N LEU A 12 3.65 -2.75 12.37
CA LEU A 12 3.74 -2.28 13.75
C LEU A 12 2.78 -3.02 14.73
N GLU A 13 1.93 -3.93 14.24
CA GLU A 13 0.92 -4.69 15.01
C GLU A 13 1.46 -5.98 15.67
N GLY A 14 2.75 -6.29 15.54
CA GLY A 14 3.35 -7.53 16.05
C GLY A 14 3.27 -7.72 17.59
N LYS A 15 3.37 -8.98 18.04
CA LYS A 15 3.27 -9.42 19.45
C LYS A 15 4.37 -8.89 20.40
N SER A 16 5.33 -8.13 19.89
CA SER A 16 6.44 -7.54 20.65
C SER A 16 6.45 -6.04 20.39
N PRO A 17 6.75 -5.18 21.39
CA PRO A 17 6.77 -3.73 21.22
C PRO A 17 7.86 -3.32 20.23
N LEU A 18 7.49 -3.31 18.95
CA LEU A 18 8.37 -2.90 17.86
C LEU A 18 8.43 -1.38 17.80
N ILE A 19 9.63 -0.85 18.03
CA ILE A 19 9.94 0.59 17.93
C ILE A 19 10.82 0.78 16.70
N TYR A 20 10.27 1.41 15.66
CA TYR A 20 10.97 1.70 14.42
C TYR A 20 11.31 3.20 14.37
N LEU A 21 12.59 3.54 14.56
CA LEU A 21 13.08 4.93 14.59
C LEU A 21 13.93 5.30 13.37
N ASP A 22 14.00 4.44 12.35
CA ASP A 22 14.80 4.66 11.13
C ASP A 22 13.96 5.17 9.95
N ASN A 23 13.01 6.07 10.23
CA ASN A 23 12.10 6.60 9.21
C ASN A 23 12.81 7.45 8.14
N ALA A 24 14.01 7.94 8.44
CA ALA A 24 14.81 8.74 7.52
C ALA A 24 15.39 7.88 6.38
N ALA A 25 15.71 6.61 6.63
CA ALA A 25 16.15 5.69 5.59
C ALA A 25 14.95 5.21 4.73
N THR A 26 13.86 4.81 5.37
CA THR A 26 12.61 4.43 4.68
C THR A 26 11.43 4.42 5.65
N THR A 27 10.20 4.48 5.11
CA THR A 27 8.98 4.53 5.92
C THR A 27 8.15 3.27 5.78
N GLN A 28 7.50 2.88 6.88
CA GLN A 28 6.50 1.81 6.88
C GLN A 28 5.28 2.22 6.03
N LYS A 29 4.62 1.24 5.43
CA LYS A 29 3.48 1.49 4.54
C LYS A 29 2.16 1.19 5.26
N PRO A 30 1.18 2.09 5.20
CA PRO A 30 -0.15 1.80 5.73
C PRO A 30 -0.86 0.78 4.83
N ARG A 31 -1.85 0.08 5.40
CA ARG A 31 -2.60 -0.99 4.72
C ARG A 31 -3.24 -0.52 3.40
N VAL A 32 -3.80 0.69 3.37
CA VAL A 32 -4.40 1.27 2.15
C VAL A 32 -3.45 1.31 0.95
N VAL A 33 -2.16 1.59 1.16
CA VAL A 33 -1.16 1.62 0.09
C VAL A 33 -0.84 0.20 -0.38
N ILE A 34 -0.74 -0.75 0.55
CA ILE A 34 -0.47 -2.16 0.23
C ILE A 34 -1.62 -2.74 -0.58
N ASP A 35 -2.85 -2.48 -0.14
CA ASP A 35 -4.08 -2.98 -0.77
C ASP A 35 -4.24 -2.42 -2.18
N GLU A 36 -3.98 -1.13 -2.38
CA GLU A 36 -4.09 -0.51 -3.71
C GLU A 36 -3.04 -1.07 -4.69
N ILE A 37 -1.79 -1.20 -4.25
CA ILE A 37 -0.74 -1.81 -5.08
C ILE A 37 -1.10 -3.25 -5.43
N SER A 38 -1.58 -4.03 -4.46
CA SER A 38 -2.03 -5.40 -4.68
C SER A 38 -3.21 -5.48 -5.66
N SER A 39 -4.19 -4.59 -5.51
CA SER A 39 -5.34 -4.45 -6.40
C SER A 39 -4.90 -4.10 -7.82
N PHE A 40 -4.01 -3.12 -7.97
CA PHE A 40 -3.44 -2.73 -9.25
C PHE A 40 -2.76 -3.93 -9.94
N TYR A 41 -1.88 -4.64 -9.25
CA TYR A 41 -1.18 -5.77 -9.87
C TYR A 41 -2.09 -6.98 -10.16
N SER A 42 -3.13 -7.19 -9.36
CA SER A 42 -4.05 -8.33 -9.54
C SER A 42 -5.16 -8.09 -10.56
N GLN A 43 -5.61 -6.85 -10.74
CA GLN A 43 -6.80 -6.52 -11.53
C GLN A 43 -6.58 -5.46 -12.61
N GLY A 44 -5.58 -4.59 -12.44
CA GLY A 44 -5.36 -3.39 -13.27
C GLY A 44 -4.03 -3.38 -14.03
N TYR A 45 -3.24 -4.45 -13.95
CA TYR A 45 -1.91 -4.46 -14.54
C TYR A 45 -1.99 -4.49 -16.06
N GLY A 46 -1.61 -3.37 -16.68
CA GLY A 46 -1.60 -3.20 -18.12
C GLY A 46 -0.65 -2.08 -18.52
N ASN A 47 -0.15 -2.13 -19.76
CA ASN A 47 0.71 -1.07 -20.28
C ASN A 47 -0.13 0.20 -20.50
N ILE A 48 0.30 1.31 -19.87
CA ILE A 48 -0.42 2.59 -19.76
C ILE A 48 -0.68 3.28 -21.12
N SER A 49 -0.20 2.74 -22.23
CA SER A 49 -0.35 3.36 -23.57
C SER A 49 -0.65 2.40 -24.73
N ARG A 50 -0.98 1.13 -24.47
CA ARG A 50 -1.25 0.14 -25.54
C ARG A 50 -2.53 -0.67 -25.35
N GLY A 51 -3.61 -0.03 -24.93
CA GLY A 51 -4.89 -0.71 -24.73
C GLY A 51 -6.09 0.14 -25.09
N SER A 52 -6.59 0.01 -26.31
CA SER A 52 -7.98 0.35 -26.67
C SER A 52 -8.97 -0.74 -26.24
N HIS A 53 -8.69 -1.41 -25.12
CA HIS A 53 -9.48 -2.54 -24.60
C HIS A 53 -9.90 -2.26 -23.16
N GLN A 54 -11.09 -2.75 -22.79
CA GLN A 54 -11.89 -2.41 -21.59
C GLN A 54 -11.14 -2.32 -20.24
N PHE A 55 -9.94 -2.88 -20.12
CA PHE A 55 -9.12 -2.87 -18.91
C PHE A 55 -8.36 -1.56 -18.64
N THR A 56 -8.20 -0.66 -19.63
CA THR A 56 -7.46 0.61 -19.44
C THR A 56 -8.20 1.70 -18.65
N ARG A 57 -9.48 1.49 -18.29
CA ARG A 57 -10.31 2.53 -17.64
C ARG A 57 -10.25 2.58 -16.10
N LYS A 58 -9.52 1.68 -15.44
CA LYS A 58 -9.44 1.63 -13.97
C LYS A 58 -8.16 2.24 -13.37
N THR A 59 -7.28 2.85 -14.18
CA THR A 59 -5.97 3.36 -13.73
C THR A 59 -5.95 4.90 -13.59
N THR A 60 -6.96 5.51 -12.97
CA THR A 60 -6.93 6.95 -12.64
C THR A 60 -7.62 7.17 -11.31
#